data_AF-A0A383BPD2-F1
#
_entry.id   AF-A0A383BPD2-F1
#
_cell.length_a   1.000
_cell.length_b   1.000
_cell.length_c   1.000
_cell.angle_alpha   90.00
_cell.angle_beta   90.00
_cell.angle_gamma   90.00
#
_symmetry.space_group_name_H-M   'P 1'
#
loop_
_entity.id
_entity.type
_entity.pdbx_description
1 polymer ?
#
loop_
_entity_poly.entity_id
_entity_poly.type
_entity_poly.pdbx_seq_one_letter_code
_entity_poly.pdbx_strand_id
1 'polypeptide(L)'
;CDVDQTFIVILAGESMEQMQKFYCDNFNLEKASVMDSRIRAISRVFGKPENTKYKSAAIPIKDQSLIEIDELPEGSERRLGESGYLLPGISIVSFLYYQSETDNLDAYRCNLPNLKSKKCTVVHGQNQEIIELIHQ
;
A
#
# COMPACT_ATOMS: atom_id res chain seq x y z
N CYS A 1 -16.04 19.49 -2.24
CA CYS A 1 -15.72 18.24 -2.95
C CYS A 1 -16.68 17.20 -2.40
N ASP A 2 -17.38 16.47 -3.26
CA ASP A 2 -18.40 15.50 -2.85
C ASP A 2 -17.81 14.09 -2.63
N VAL A 3 -16.48 13.97 -2.69
CA VAL A 3 -15.71 12.74 -2.50
C VAL A 3 -14.80 12.92 -1.30
N ASP A 4 -14.89 11.98 -0.34
CA ASP A 4 -14.13 11.95 0.91
C ASP A 4 -12.72 11.34 0.71
N GLN A 5 -11.88 11.38 1.75
CA GLN A 5 -10.56 10.77 1.75
C GLN A 5 -10.61 9.24 1.82
N THR A 6 -9.62 8.58 1.23
CA THR A 6 -9.48 7.12 1.25
C THR A 6 -9.34 6.61 2.68
N PHE A 7 -10.33 5.83 3.13
CA PHE A 7 -10.30 5.21 4.47
C PHE A 7 -9.34 4.01 4.54
N ILE A 8 -9.36 3.13 3.53
CA ILE A 8 -8.51 1.93 3.47
C ILE A 8 -7.95 1.74 2.07
N VAL A 9 -6.65 1.44 1.97
CA VAL A 9 -6.02 0.91 0.75
C VAL A 9 -5.72 -0.56 0.96
N ILE A 10 -6.27 -1.41 0.08
CA ILE A 10 -6.04 -2.86 0.12
C ILE A 10 -4.89 -3.22 -0.81
N LEU A 11 -3.91 -3.95 -0.28
CA LEU A 11 -2.79 -4.52 -1.00
C LEU A 11 -2.77 -6.04 -0.82
N ALA A 12 -2.77 -6.78 -1.91
CA ALA A 12 -2.60 -8.22 -1.86
C ALA A 12 -1.17 -8.61 -2.28
N GLY A 13 -0.54 -9.54 -1.57
CA GLY A 13 0.84 -9.96 -1.82
C GLY A 13 1.16 -11.35 -1.29
N GLU A 14 2.33 -11.86 -1.63
CA GLU A 14 2.70 -13.28 -1.41
C GLU A 14 3.01 -13.63 0.06
N SER A 15 3.43 -12.65 0.88
CA SER A 15 3.85 -12.91 2.26
C SER A 15 3.41 -11.81 3.22
N MET A 16 2.58 -12.18 4.19
CA MET A 16 2.14 -11.33 5.29
C MET A 16 3.33 -10.77 6.08
N GLU A 17 4.33 -11.61 6.36
CA GLU A 17 5.51 -11.20 7.11
C GLU A 17 6.32 -10.12 6.37
N GLN A 18 6.55 -10.33 5.08
CA GLN A 18 7.34 -9.40 4.27
C GLN A 18 6.59 -8.07 4.06
N MET A 19 5.28 -8.13 3.81
CA MET A 19 4.43 -6.94 3.69
C MET A 19 4.44 -6.13 4.99
N GLN A 20 4.19 -6.76 6.15
CA GLN A 20 4.25 -6.05 7.44
C GLN A 20 5.63 -5.45 7.70
N LYS A 21 6.70 -6.22 7.46
CA LYS A 21 8.07 -5.74 7.66
C LYS A 21 8.36 -4.49 6.82
N PHE A 22 7.96 -4.48 5.55
CA PHE A 22 8.14 -3.31 4.69
C PHE A 22 7.48 -2.06 5.27
N TYR A 23 6.18 -2.12 5.62
CA TYR A 23 5.45 -0.96 6.14
C TYR A 23 5.96 -0.52 7.52
N CYS A 24 6.26 -1.46 8.42
CA CYS A 24 6.77 -1.15 9.76
C CYS A 24 8.13 -0.46 9.70
N ASP A 25 9.06 -0.99 8.90
CA ASP A 25 10.42 -0.46 8.81
C ASP A 25 10.47 0.90 8.12
N ASN A 26 9.71 1.08 7.02
CA ASN A 26 9.77 2.32 6.23
C ASN A 26 9.00 3.48 6.87
N PHE A 27 7.94 3.19 7.63
CA PHE A 27 7.03 4.22 8.14
C PHE A 27 6.98 4.27 9.68
N ASN A 28 7.89 3.56 10.35
CA ASN A 28 7.97 3.48 11.81
C ASN A 28 6.61 3.11 12.43
N LEU A 29 5.99 2.07 11.88
CA LEU A 29 4.70 1.54 12.32
C LEU A 29 4.89 0.26 13.14
N GLU A 30 3.92 -0.04 14.00
CA GLU A 30 3.87 -1.32 14.70
C GLU A 30 3.21 -2.39 13.82
N LYS A 31 3.62 -3.65 14.03
CA LYS A 31 2.96 -4.79 13.38
C LYS A 31 1.51 -4.87 13.81
N ALA A 32 0.62 -5.04 12.85
CA ALA A 32 -0.78 -5.30 13.08
C ALA A 32 -1.03 -6.78 13.41
N SER A 33 -2.12 -7.02 14.13
CA SER A 33 -2.60 -8.37 14.38
C SER A 33 -3.09 -9.01 13.08
N VAL A 34 -2.67 -10.25 12.84
CA VAL A 34 -3.09 -11.03 11.67
C VAL A 34 -4.35 -11.81 12.01
N MET A 35 -5.34 -11.77 11.12
CA MET A 35 -6.58 -12.52 11.24
C MET A 35 -6.85 -13.35 9.99
N ASP A 36 -7.65 -14.40 10.16
CA ASP A 36 -8.11 -15.24 9.06
C ASP A 36 -9.43 -14.70 8.47
N SER A 37 -9.35 -14.11 7.29
CA SER A 37 -10.46 -13.47 6.59
C SER A 37 -10.96 -14.31 5.41
N ARG A 38 -12.28 -14.29 5.19
CA ARG A 38 -12.91 -14.91 4.01
C ARG A 38 -12.99 -13.91 2.87
N ILE A 39 -12.06 -13.99 1.93
CA ILE A 39 -11.99 -13.05 0.79
C ILE A 39 -12.45 -13.77 -0.49
N ARG A 40 -13.75 -13.64 -0.79
CA ARG A 40 -14.39 -14.39 -1.90
C ARG A 40 -13.79 -14.07 -3.27
N ALA A 41 -13.30 -12.84 -3.46
CA ALA A 41 -12.65 -12.43 -4.71
C ALA A 41 -11.38 -13.27 -4.96
N ILE A 42 -10.54 -13.47 -3.94
CA ILE A 42 -9.37 -14.34 -4.02
C ILE A 42 -9.81 -15.79 -4.28
N SER A 43 -10.78 -16.32 -3.54
CA SER A 43 -11.26 -17.69 -3.76
C SER A 43 -11.74 -17.93 -5.19
N ARG A 44 -12.49 -16.99 -5.77
CA ARG A 44 -12.99 -17.08 -7.14
C ARG A 44 -11.86 -17.07 -8.17
N VAL A 45 -10.89 -16.16 -8.03
CA VAL A 45 -9.76 -16.03 -8.97
C VAL A 45 -8.89 -17.29 -8.94
N PHE A 46 -8.67 -17.87 -7.77
CA PHE A 46 -7.78 -19.03 -7.58
C PHE A 46 -8.51 -20.38 -7.58
N GLY A 47 -9.81 -20.42 -7.92
CA GLY A 47 -10.61 -21.66 -7.94
C GLY A 47 -10.67 -22.39 -6.60
N LYS A 48 -10.62 -21.66 -5.47
CA LYS A 48 -10.69 -22.20 -4.11
C LYS A 48 -12.13 -22.16 -3.57
N PRO A 49 -12.48 -23.00 -2.58
CA PRO A 49 -13.76 -22.92 -1.88
C PRO A 49 -14.05 -21.53 -1.29
N GLU A 50 -15.30 -21.05 -1.32
CA GLU A 50 -15.66 -19.70 -0.80
C GLU A 50 -15.52 -19.52 0.73
N ASN A 51 -15.31 -20.63 1.44
CA ASN A 51 -15.04 -20.64 2.88
C ASN A 51 -13.54 -20.71 3.18
N THR A 52 -12.67 -20.76 2.17
CA THR A 52 -11.22 -20.62 2.36
C THR A 52 -10.94 -19.30 3.06
N LYS A 53 -10.05 -19.36 4.05
CA LYS A 53 -9.58 -18.21 4.80
C LYS A 53 -8.17 -17.86 4.37
N TYR A 54 -7.90 -16.57 4.31
CA TYR A 54 -6.61 -15.99 3.96
C TYR A 54 -6.17 -15.09 5.11
N LYS A 55 -4.86 -14.98 5.32
CA LYS A 55 -4.33 -14.06 6.33
C LYS A 55 -4.53 -12.63 5.85
N SER A 56 -5.07 -11.80 6.73
CA SER A 56 -5.27 -10.38 6.50
C SER A 56 -4.81 -9.59 7.73
N ALA A 57 -4.30 -8.39 7.52
CA ALA A 57 -3.96 -7.46 8.60
C ALA A 57 -4.26 -6.03 8.16
N ALA A 58 -4.80 -5.22 9.07
CA ALA A 58 -5.03 -3.80 8.84
C ALA A 58 -4.01 -2.99 9.64
N ILE A 59 -3.06 -2.37 8.95
CA ILE A 59 -2.01 -1.54 9.52
C ILE A 59 -2.54 -0.11 9.65
N PRO A 60 -2.67 0.43 10.88
CA PRO A 60 -3.10 1.80 11.06
C PRO A 60 -2.02 2.79 10.65
N ILE A 61 -2.41 3.78 9.84
CA ILE A 61 -1.59 4.94 9.50
C ILE A 61 -2.25 6.16 10.12
N LYS A 62 -1.61 6.70 11.16
CA LYS A 62 -1.94 7.95 11.85
C LYS A 62 -3.45 8.25 11.94
N ASP A 63 -4.11 7.78 13.00
CA ASP A 63 -5.47 8.12 13.46
C ASP A 63 -6.63 8.21 12.43
N GLN A 64 -6.41 7.92 11.14
CA GLN A 64 -7.34 8.28 10.06
C GLN A 64 -7.43 7.25 8.93
N SER A 65 -6.33 6.59 8.55
CA SER A 65 -6.30 5.68 7.40
C SER A 65 -5.73 4.31 7.76
N LEU A 66 -6.09 3.29 6.98
CA LEU A 66 -5.55 1.93 7.10
C LEU A 66 -4.90 1.48 5.78
N ILE A 67 -3.85 0.68 5.89
CA ILE A 67 -3.44 -0.23 4.82
C ILE A 67 -3.87 -1.63 5.22
N GLU A 68 -4.78 -2.21 4.46
CA GLU A 68 -5.14 -3.62 4.58
C GLU A 68 -4.21 -4.43 3.69
N ILE A 69 -3.52 -5.41 4.26
CA ILE A 69 -2.67 -6.34 3.53
C ILE A 69 -3.27 -7.75 3.57
N ASP A 70 -3.38 -8.39 2.41
CA ASP A 70 -3.95 -9.73 2.26
C ASP A 70 -2.91 -10.69 1.66
N GLU A 71 -2.67 -11.81 2.35
CA GLU A 71 -1.76 -12.86 1.85
C GLU A 71 -2.46 -13.68 0.77
N LEU A 72 -1.93 -13.62 -0.45
CA LEU A 72 -2.39 -14.38 -1.59
C LEU A 72 -1.97 -15.86 -1.46
N PRO A 73 -2.78 -16.80 -1.99
CA PRO A 73 -2.41 -18.21 -2.02
C PRO A 73 -1.25 -18.46 -2.98
N GLU A 74 -0.58 -19.60 -2.79
CA GLU A 74 0.44 -20.11 -3.73
C GLU A 74 -0.10 -20.16 -5.17
N GLY A 75 0.75 -19.80 -6.12
CA GLY A 75 0.38 -19.64 -7.53
C GLY A 75 -0.11 -18.24 -7.89
N SER A 76 -0.10 -17.28 -6.96
CA SER A 76 -0.27 -15.87 -7.30
C SER A 76 0.92 -15.34 -8.10
N GLU A 77 0.63 -14.55 -9.12
CA GLU A 77 1.65 -13.89 -9.94
C GLU A 77 1.76 -12.41 -9.59
N ARG A 78 2.96 -11.86 -9.74
CA ARG A 78 3.17 -10.41 -9.66
C ARG A 78 2.42 -9.71 -10.80
N ARG A 79 1.86 -8.54 -10.50
CA ARG A 79 1.29 -7.66 -11.52
C ARG A 79 2.34 -7.37 -12.60
N LEU A 80 1.95 -7.55 -13.85
CA LEU A 80 2.76 -7.21 -15.02
C LEU A 80 2.38 -5.81 -15.52
N GLY A 81 3.39 -5.06 -15.97
CA GLY A 81 3.24 -3.73 -16.55
C GLY A 81 4.13 -3.55 -17.76
N GLU A 82 3.81 -2.53 -18.55
CA GLU A 82 4.66 -2.08 -19.64
C GLU A 82 5.66 -1.04 -19.14
N SER A 83 6.90 -1.08 -19.64
CA SER A 83 7.93 -0.13 -19.24
C SER A 83 7.50 1.30 -19.53
N GLY A 84 7.62 2.19 -18.55
CA GLY A 84 7.16 3.58 -18.65
C GLY A 84 5.70 3.81 -18.30
N TYR A 85 4.93 2.75 -17.99
CA TYR A 85 3.53 2.84 -17.58
C TYR A 85 3.32 2.39 -16.13
N LEU A 86 2.21 2.85 -15.54
CA LEU A 86 1.75 2.37 -14.23
C LEU A 86 1.16 0.96 -14.36
N LEU A 87 1.25 0.19 -13.28
CA LEU A 87 0.60 -1.12 -13.20
C LEU A 87 -0.94 -0.98 -13.25
N PRO A 88 -1.66 -2.00 -13.72
CA PRO A 88 -3.12 -2.00 -13.66
C PRO A 88 -3.62 -1.99 -12.20
N GLY A 89 -4.77 -1.34 -11.98
CA GLY A 89 -5.40 -1.19 -10.67
C GLY A 89 -4.85 -0.01 -9.87
N ILE A 90 -4.93 -0.10 -8.53
CA ILE A 90 -4.35 0.92 -7.64
C ILE A 90 -2.83 0.78 -7.70
N SER A 91 -2.20 1.75 -8.38
CA SER A 91 -0.74 1.80 -8.60
C SER A 91 -0.01 2.70 -7.63
N ILE A 92 -0.63 3.82 -7.26
CA ILE A 92 -0.03 4.83 -6.40
C ILE A 92 -1.02 5.26 -5.32
N VAL A 93 -0.49 5.42 -4.10
CA VAL A 93 -1.17 6.11 -3.00
C VAL A 93 -0.23 7.19 -2.46
N SER A 94 -0.80 8.34 -2.10
CA SER A 94 -0.06 9.47 -1.56
C SER A 94 -0.46 9.70 -0.11
N PHE A 95 0.53 9.79 0.78
CA PHE A 95 0.33 10.09 2.20
C PHE A 95 1.05 11.37 2.59
N LEU A 96 0.48 12.10 3.56
CA LEU A 96 1.20 13.16 4.23
C LEU A 96 2.24 12.55 5.18
N TYR A 97 3.48 13.00 5.06
CA TYR A 97 4.61 12.55 5.86
C TYR A 97 5.06 13.67 6.80
N TYR A 98 5.05 13.37 8.10
CA TYR A 98 5.18 14.37 9.18
C TYR A 98 6.56 14.36 9.87
N GLN A 99 7.46 13.45 9.49
CA GLN A 99 8.79 13.39 10.07
C GLN A 99 9.69 14.47 9.43
N SER A 100 10.59 15.05 10.22
CA SER A 100 11.51 16.11 9.78
C SER A 100 12.41 15.65 8.64
N GLU A 101 12.65 16.54 7.67
CA GLU A 101 13.33 16.24 6.40
C GLU A 101 14.58 15.35 6.56
N THR A 102 14.57 14.21 5.89
CA THR A 102 15.81 13.56 5.44
C THR A 102 16.23 14.19 4.12
N ASP A 103 17.53 14.48 3.99
CA ASP A 103 18.15 14.81 2.71
C ASP A 103 18.10 13.57 1.81
N ASN A 104 16.98 13.42 1.11
CA ASN A 104 16.76 12.33 0.19
C ASN A 104 17.03 12.85 -1.23
N LEU A 105 18.04 12.26 -1.88
CA LEU A 105 18.53 12.67 -3.20
C LEU A 105 17.46 12.54 -4.30
N ASP A 106 16.46 11.69 -4.08
CA ASP A 106 15.38 11.41 -5.05
C ASP A 106 14.08 12.22 -4.80
N ALA A 107 14.16 13.30 -4.03
CA ALA A 107 13.01 14.15 -3.78
C ALA A 107 12.68 15.09 -4.96
N TYR A 108 11.39 15.29 -5.24
CA TYR A 108 10.90 16.27 -6.21
C TYR A 108 9.95 17.30 -5.59
N ARG A 109 9.65 18.35 -6.35
CA ARG A 109 8.67 19.38 -5.97
C ARG A 109 7.33 19.09 -6.64
N CYS A 110 6.28 18.94 -5.84
CA CYS A 110 4.94 18.69 -6.35
C CYS A 110 4.41 19.91 -7.11
N ASN A 111 3.77 19.66 -8.26
CA ASN A 111 3.16 20.69 -9.11
C ASN A 111 1.63 20.73 -9.00
N LEU A 112 1.02 19.90 -8.14
CA LEU A 112 -0.42 19.92 -7.93
C LEU A 112 -0.85 21.24 -7.27
N PRO A 113 -1.98 21.86 -7.68
CA PRO A 113 -2.37 23.19 -7.22
C PRO A 113 -2.37 23.37 -5.69
N ASN A 114 -2.84 22.37 -4.94
CA ASN A 114 -2.95 22.42 -3.47
C ASN A 114 -1.69 21.97 -2.73
N LEU A 115 -0.69 21.44 -3.45
CA LEU A 115 0.55 20.90 -2.90
C LEU A 115 1.77 21.55 -3.54
N LYS A 116 1.59 22.68 -4.23
CA LYS A 116 2.62 23.30 -5.05
C LYS A 116 3.87 23.56 -4.21
N SER A 117 5.02 23.12 -4.72
CA SER A 117 6.34 23.23 -4.08
C SER A 117 6.54 22.40 -2.81
N LYS A 118 5.56 21.61 -2.36
CA LYS A 118 5.79 20.59 -1.31
C LYS A 118 6.83 19.60 -1.82
N LYS A 119 7.74 19.20 -0.93
CA LYS A 119 8.75 18.17 -1.21
C LYS A 119 8.04 16.83 -1.19
N CYS A 120 8.30 16.00 -2.20
CA CYS A 120 7.74 14.66 -2.33
C CYS A 120 8.86 13.65 -2.53
N THR A 121 8.68 12.46 -1.97
CA THR A 121 9.56 11.30 -2.21
C THR A 121 8.70 10.09 -2.56
N VAL A 122 9.26 9.15 -3.30
CA VAL A 122 8.57 7.91 -3.68
C VAL A 122 9.30 6.72 -3.06
N VAL A 123 8.53 5.79 -2.50
CA VAL A 123 9.00 4.49 -2.04
C VAL A 123 8.27 3.40 -2.83
N HIS A 124 9.01 2.38 -3.27
CA HIS A 124 8.44 1.21 -3.92
C HIS A 124 8.30 0.08 -2.92
N GLY A 125 7.08 -0.44 -2.78
CA GLY A 125 6.83 -1.64 -2.01
C GLY A 125 7.16 -2.91 -2.78
N GLN A 126 7.16 -4.03 -2.08
CA GLN A 126 7.62 -5.30 -2.63
C GLN A 126 6.68 -5.88 -3.70
N ASN A 127 5.41 -5.48 -3.69
CA ASN A 127 4.40 -5.84 -4.70
C ASN A 127 4.30 -4.77 -5.81
N GLN A 128 5.35 -3.97 -5.97
CA GLN A 128 5.52 -2.90 -6.97
C GLN A 128 4.53 -1.74 -6.83
N GLU A 129 3.80 -1.65 -5.71
CA GLU A 129 3.02 -0.48 -5.35
C GLU A 129 3.93 0.73 -5.12
N ILE A 130 3.43 1.89 -5.53
CA ILE A 130 4.11 3.17 -5.39
C ILE A 130 3.49 3.91 -4.20
N ILE A 131 4.32 4.32 -3.26
CA ILE A 131 3.90 5.11 -2.10
C ILE A 131 4.58 6.47 -2.21
N GLU A 132 3.79 7.49 -2.53
CA GLU A 132 4.25 8.89 -2.53
C GLU A 132 4.11 9.47 -1.12
N LEU A 133 5.18 10.04 -0.61
CA LEU A 133 5.20 10.75 0.67
C LEU A 133 5.29 12.26 0.39
N ILE A 134 4.28 13.00 0.83
CA ILE A 134 4.21 14.46 0.72
C ILE A 134 4.66 15.06 2.06
N HIS A 135 5.84 15.67 2.08
CA HIS A 135 6.47 16.20 3.28
C HIS A 135 5.78 17.49 3.72
N GLN A 136 5.39 17.56 4.99
CA GLN A 136 4.73 18.74 5.57
C GLN A 136 5.69 19.86 5.96
#